data_AF-A0A356C069-F1
#
_entry.id   AF-A0A356C069-F1
#
_cell.length_a   1.000
_cell.length_b   1.000
_cell.length_c   1.000
_cell.angle_alpha   90.00
_cell.angle_beta   90.00
_cell.angle_gamma   90.00
#
_symmetry.space_group_name_H-M   'P 1'
#
loop_
_entity.id
_entity.type
_entity.pdbx_description
1 polymer ?
#
loop_
_entity_poly.entity_id
_entity_poly.type
_entity_poly.pdbx_seq_one_letter_code
_entity_poly.pdbx_strand_id
1 'polypeptide(L)'
;VLLPDGGIRYTRDGAFKLDADGRLTTSDGFPIEPEIVVPADSLELSIGSDGTVTIMRPGDSEPERIGELQIVRFVNSAGLKSEGRNLYTATAASGEPMLGTPGLDGFGMLSQNFLEMSNVQVVEEMVNMIVAQRAYESNSKAIQASDDMLQTANNLRR
;
A
#
# COMPACT_ATOMS: atom_id res chain seq x y z
N VAL A 1 6.47 -3.92 7.64
CA VAL A 1 6.65 -5.35 7.28
C VAL A 1 8.10 -5.57 6.93
N LEU A 2 8.64 -6.74 7.26
CA LEU A 2 10.02 -7.11 7.02
C LEU A 2 10.10 -8.00 5.78
N LEU A 3 10.91 -7.59 4.80
CA LEU A 3 11.19 -8.44 3.64
C LEU A 3 12.33 -9.41 3.94
N PRO A 4 12.47 -10.50 3.15
CA PRO A 4 13.56 -11.46 3.31
C PRO A 4 14.96 -10.87 3.12
N ASP A 5 15.07 -9.67 2.53
CA ASP A 5 16.31 -8.90 2.40
C ASP A 5 16.71 -8.18 3.71
N GLY A 6 15.88 -8.28 4.76
CA GLY A 6 16.03 -7.55 6.03
C GLY A 6 15.57 -6.10 5.96
N GLY A 7 15.04 -5.66 4.82
CA GLY A 7 14.54 -4.31 4.62
C GLY A 7 13.12 -4.13 5.15
N ILE A 8 12.88 -3.00 5.82
CA ILE A 8 11.53 -2.60 6.20
C ILE A 8 10.81 -2.04 4.97
N ARG A 9 9.58 -2.48 4.77
CA ARG A 9 8.62 -1.89 3.83
C ARG A 9 7.34 -1.49 4.55
N TYR A 10 6.64 -0.55 3.95
CA TYR A 10 5.43 0.03 4.49
C TYR A 10 4.25 -0.34 3.58
N THR A 11 3.10 -0.59 4.17
CA THR A 11 1.86 -0.88 3.43
C THR A 11 0.68 -0.32 4.22
N ARG A 12 -0.40 0.01 3.51
CA ARG A 12 -1.71 0.30 4.10
C ARG A 12 -2.66 -0.90 4.02
N ASP A 13 -2.18 -2.00 3.45
CA ASP A 13 -2.97 -3.22 3.34
C ASP A 13 -3.20 -3.83 4.73
N GLY A 14 -4.47 -4.02 5.07
CA GLY A 14 -4.92 -4.67 6.29
C GLY A 14 -5.20 -6.17 6.14
N ALA A 15 -4.99 -6.75 4.95
CA ALA A 15 -5.23 -8.16 4.66
C ALA A 15 -4.10 -9.05 5.20
N PHE A 16 -4.02 -9.14 6.53
CA PHE A 16 -3.08 -10.00 7.23
C PHE A 16 -3.58 -11.44 7.36
N LYS A 17 -2.64 -12.38 7.44
CA LYS A 17 -2.86 -13.82 7.61
C LYS A 17 -1.86 -14.38 8.61
N LEU A 18 -2.20 -15.51 9.22
CA LEU A 18 -1.27 -16.26 10.06
C LEU A 18 -0.52 -17.28 9.19
N ASP A 19 0.80 -17.35 9.35
CA ASP A 19 1.61 -18.38 8.73
C ASP A 19 1.58 -19.70 9.55
N ALA A 20 2.32 -20.71 9.11
CA ALA A 20 2.39 -22.01 9.78
C ALA A 20 3.07 -21.96 11.17
N ASP A 21 3.87 -20.91 11.42
CA ASP A 21 4.54 -20.67 12.70
C ASP A 21 3.70 -19.77 13.63
N GLY A 22 2.51 -19.35 13.20
CA GLY A 22 1.61 -18.47 13.94
C GLY A 22 1.97 -16.99 13.84
N ARG A 23 2.91 -16.59 12.98
CA ARG A 23 3.27 -15.17 12.79
C ARG A 23 2.22 -14.45 11.96
N LEU A 24 1.95 -13.20 12.32
CA LEU A 24 1.13 -12.32 11.50
C LEU A 24 1.93 -11.84 10.27
N THR A 25 1.44 -12.21 9.09
CA THR A 25 2.07 -11.94 7.79
C THR A 25 1.11 -11.22 6.86
N THR A 26 1.61 -10.53 5.85
CA THR A 26 0.79 -10.01 4.75
C THR A 26 0.25 -11.14 3.87
N SER A 27 -0.64 -10.83 2.94
CA SER A 27 -1.11 -11.80 1.94
C SER A 27 0.01 -12.41 1.07
N ASP A 28 1.18 -11.76 1.01
CA ASP A 28 2.39 -12.24 0.34
C ASP A 28 3.32 -13.07 1.23
N GLY A 29 2.99 -13.24 2.52
CA GLY A 29 3.80 -14.00 3.49
C GLY A 29 4.93 -13.20 4.13
N PHE A 30 4.91 -11.86 4.04
CA PHE A 30 5.90 -11.03 4.71
C PHE A 30 5.48 -10.76 6.16
N PRO A 31 6.32 -11.06 7.17
CA PRO A 31 6.00 -10.79 8.57
C PRO A 31 5.88 -9.29 8.83
N ILE A 32 5.00 -8.93 9.76
CA ILE A 32 4.89 -7.57 10.27
C ILE A 32 6.05 -7.24 11.23
N GLU A 33 6.31 -5.95 11.41
CA GLU A 33 7.35 -5.45 12.32
C GLU A 33 6.68 -4.42 13.26
N PRO A 34 6.76 -4.56 14.59
CA PRO A 34 7.37 -5.69 15.32
C PRO A 34 6.63 -7.02 15.08
N GLU A 35 7.36 -8.13 15.17
CA GLU A 35 6.80 -9.47 14.97
C GLU A 35 5.74 -9.78 16.04
N ILE A 36 4.57 -10.24 15.60
CA ILE A 36 3.50 -10.72 16.48
C ILE A 36 3.24 -12.19 16.17
N VAL A 37 3.45 -13.03 17.17
CA VAL A 37 3.21 -14.48 17.09
C VAL A 37 1.93 -14.78 17.86
N VAL A 38 0.96 -15.36 17.16
CA VAL A 38 -0.29 -15.84 17.71
C VAL A 38 -0.13 -17.32 18.08
N PRO A 39 -0.22 -17.67 19.38
CA PRO A 39 -0.17 -19.05 19.84
C PRO A 39 -1.30 -19.90 19.24
N ALA A 40 -1.00 -21.17 18.89
CA ALA A 40 -1.96 -22.08 18.27
C ALA A 40 -3.14 -22.47 19.19
N ASP A 41 -3.01 -22.24 20.50
CA ASP A 41 -4.06 -22.44 21.49
C ASP A 41 -5.02 -21.25 21.61
N SER A 42 -4.87 -20.18 20.81
CA SER A 42 -5.83 -19.06 20.81
C SER A 42 -7.18 -19.45 20.18
N LEU A 43 -8.29 -19.07 20.82
CA LEU A 43 -9.65 -19.20 20.31
C LEU A 43 -10.07 -18.02 19.45
N GLU A 44 -9.68 -16.82 19.86
CA GLU A 44 -10.06 -15.57 19.22
C GLU A 44 -8.89 -14.58 19.25
N LEU A 45 -8.70 -13.84 18.15
CA LEU A 45 -7.73 -12.76 18.01
C LEU A 45 -8.51 -11.44 17.90
N SER A 46 -8.25 -10.51 18.80
CA SER A 46 -8.83 -9.17 18.77
C SER A 46 -7.74 -8.11 18.63
N ILE A 47 -8.00 -7.10 17.83
CA ILE A 47 -7.09 -5.97 17.62
C ILE A 47 -7.84 -4.70 18.02
N GLY A 48 -7.38 -4.06 19.09
CA GLY A 48 -7.90 -2.78 19.57
C GLY A 48 -7.64 -1.65 18.58
N SER A 49 -8.42 -0.57 18.69
CA SER A 49 -8.25 0.62 17.84
C SER A 49 -6.94 1.37 18.09
N ASP A 50 -6.35 1.14 19.26
CA ASP A 50 -5.01 1.56 19.70
C ASP A 50 -3.89 0.64 19.17
N GLY A 51 -4.22 -0.41 18.42
CA GLY A 51 -3.28 -1.39 17.90
C GLY A 51 -2.86 -2.46 18.90
N THR A 52 -3.45 -2.49 20.10
CA THR A 52 -3.21 -3.58 21.03
C THR A 52 -3.76 -4.89 20.47
N VAL A 53 -2.90 -5.91 20.35
CA VAL A 53 -3.31 -7.24 19.88
C VAL A 53 -3.50 -8.15 21.08
N THR A 54 -4.72 -8.65 21.24
CA THR A 54 -5.09 -9.57 22.33
C THR A 54 -5.61 -10.90 21.78
N ILE A 55 -5.43 -11.96 22.57
CA ILE A 55 -5.96 -13.29 22.29
C ILE A 55 -6.84 -13.75 23.44
N MET A 56 -7.81 -14.61 23.14
CA MET A 56 -8.54 -15.38 24.15
C MET A 56 -8.07 -16.82 24.12
N ARG A 57 -7.71 -17.39 25.28
CA ARG A 57 -7.36 -18.82 25.39
C ARG A 57 -8.48 -19.64 26.01
N PRO A 58 -8.55 -20.96 25.74
CA PRO A 58 -9.50 -21.86 26.36
C PRO A 58 -9.33 -21.86 27.89
N GLY A 59 -10.36 -21.43 28.61
CA GLY A 59 -10.37 -21.44 30.08
C GLY A 59 -9.93 -20.13 30.74
N ASP A 60 -9.38 -19.18 29.98
CA ASP A 60 -9.15 -17.81 30.45
C ASP A 60 -10.45 -17.00 30.26
N SER A 61 -10.80 -16.18 31.26
CA SER A 61 -11.96 -15.28 31.19
C SER A 61 -11.63 -13.89 30.67
N GLU A 62 -10.34 -13.54 30.65
CA GLU A 62 -9.83 -12.22 30.28
C GLU A 62 -8.90 -12.34 29.06
N PRO A 63 -8.98 -11.42 28.08
CA PRO A 63 -8.06 -11.40 26.95
C PRO A 63 -6.61 -11.15 27.39
N GLU A 64 -5.67 -11.95 26.87
CA GLU A 64 -4.23 -11.75 27.08
C GLU A 64 -3.66 -10.89 25.94
N ARG A 65 -2.85 -9.88 26.28
CA ARG A 65 -2.15 -9.04 25.30
C ARG A 65 -0.87 -9.73 24.82
N ILE A 66 -0.77 -9.95 23.51
CA ILE A 66 0.39 -10.59 22.86
C ILE A 66 1.32 -9.60 22.14
N GLY A 67 0.85 -8.40 21.83
CA GLY A 67 1.64 -7.42 21.10
C GLY A 67 0.92 -6.09 20.85
N GLU A 68 1.59 -5.21 20.12
CA GLU A 68 1.04 -3.94 19.65
C GLU A 68 1.43 -3.71 18.19
N LEU A 69 0.46 -3.33 17.37
CA LEU A 69 0.67 -2.84 16.02
C LEU A 69 1.00 -1.36 16.07
N GLN A 70 2.21 -1.02 15.66
CA GLN A 70 2.60 0.36 15.44
C GLN A 70 2.28 0.77 14.01
N ILE A 71 1.93 2.04 13.83
CA ILE A 71 1.74 2.63 12.51
C ILE A 71 2.81 3.68 12.24
N VAL A 72 3.08 3.87 10.95
CA VAL A 72 4.13 4.78 10.50
C VAL A 72 3.50 5.91 9.72
N ARG A 73 3.88 7.13 10.09
CA ARG A 73 3.53 8.35 9.36
C ARG A 73 4.76 8.89 8.66
N PHE A 74 4.56 9.39 7.45
CA PHE A 74 5.58 10.13 6.71
C PHE A 74 5.13 11.58 6.55
N VAL A 75 6.09 12.50 6.52
CA VAL A 75 5.79 13.92 6.27
C VAL A 75 5.20 14.09 4.87
N ASN A 76 5.71 13.33 3.89
CA ASN A 76 5.21 13.34 2.53
C ASN A 76 4.98 11.91 2.00
N SER A 77 3.72 11.48 2.00
CA SER A 77 3.34 10.16 1.46
C SER A 77 3.57 10.03 -0.04
N ALA A 78 3.47 11.11 -0.83
CA ALA A 78 3.71 11.09 -2.27
C ALA A 78 5.19 10.88 -2.62
N GLY A 79 6.09 11.12 -1.66
CA GLY A 79 7.52 10.83 -1.80
C GLY A 79 7.87 9.34 -1.63
N LEU A 80 6.92 8.50 -1.22
CA LEU A 80 7.17 7.07 -1.06
C LEU A 80 7.34 6.40 -2.43
N LYS A 81 8.31 5.50 -2.54
CA LYS A 81 8.50 4.70 -3.74
C LYS A 81 7.67 3.43 -3.64
N SER A 82 6.75 3.24 -4.58
CA SER A 82 6.02 1.97 -4.72
C SER A 82 6.94 0.89 -5.30
N GLU A 83 6.97 -0.28 -4.65
CA GLU A 83 7.70 -1.47 -5.10
C GLU A 83 6.75 -2.55 -5.67
N GLY A 84 5.47 -2.21 -5.84
CA GLY A 84 4.41 -3.14 -6.24
C GLY A 84 3.83 -3.90 -5.04
N ARG A 85 2.75 -4.65 -5.28
CA ARG A 85 2.01 -5.39 -4.22
C ARG A 85 1.60 -4.54 -3.03
N ASN A 86 1.31 -3.26 -3.27
CA ASN A 86 1.01 -2.25 -2.24
C ASN A 86 2.13 -2.02 -1.20
N LEU A 87 3.37 -2.43 -1.52
CA LEU A 87 4.55 -2.16 -0.71
C LEU A 87 5.20 -0.84 -1.12
N TYR A 88 5.66 -0.11 -0.10
CA TYR A 88 6.29 1.19 -0.23
C TYR A 88 7.62 1.22 0.51
N THR A 89 8.57 1.94 -0.05
CA THR A 89 9.90 2.21 0.53
C THR A 89 10.04 3.69 0.80
N ALA A 90 10.61 4.02 1.96
CA ALA A 90 10.95 5.39 2.31
C ALA A 90 12.03 5.94 1.37
N THR A 91 11.90 7.21 1.00
CA THR A 91 12.90 7.92 0.19
C THR A 91 13.28 9.23 0.87
N ALA A 92 14.34 9.89 0.39
CA ALA A 92 14.68 11.23 0.85
C ALA A 92 13.53 12.25 0.67
N ALA A 93 12.64 12.02 -0.32
CA ALA A 93 11.50 12.89 -0.58
C ALA A 93 10.28 12.61 0.33
N SER A 94 10.19 11.42 0.94
CA SER A 94 9.11 11.11 1.91
C SER A 94 9.40 11.66 3.30
N GLY A 95 10.68 11.91 3.59
CA GLY A 95 11.18 12.16 4.93
C GLY A 95 11.34 10.88 5.75
N GLU A 96 11.80 11.04 6.98
CA GLU A 96 12.02 9.94 7.92
C GLU A 96 10.70 9.31 8.40
N PRO A 97 10.67 7.99 8.63
CA PRO A 97 9.51 7.29 9.18
C PRO A 97 9.27 7.71 10.63
N MET A 98 8.07 8.20 10.94
CA MET A 98 7.62 8.47 12.30
C MET A 98 6.75 7.31 12.79
N LEU A 99 7.30 6.47 13.67
CA LEU A 99 6.57 5.40 14.35
C LEU A 99 5.70 5.97 15.46
N GLY A 100 4.48 5.44 15.62
CA GLY A 100 3.59 5.81 16.70
C GLY A 100 2.49 4.78 16.95
N THR A 101 1.90 4.86 18.13
CA THR A 101 0.74 4.06 18.51
C THR A 101 -0.51 4.62 17.83
N PRO A 102 -1.35 3.76 17.21
CA PRO A 102 -2.64 4.17 16.67
C PRO A 102 -3.48 4.97 17.67
N GLY A 103 -4.14 6.03 17.21
CA GLY A 103 -5.03 6.87 18.02
C GLY A 103 -4.34 7.89 18.95
N LEU A 104 -3.01 7.88 19.09
CA LEU A 104 -2.23 8.88 19.82
C LEU A 104 -1.54 9.86 18.86
N ASP A 105 -1.12 11.04 19.32
CA ASP A 105 -0.29 12.03 18.57
C ASP A 105 -0.73 12.35 17.12
N GLY A 106 -2.05 12.30 16.88
CA GLY A 106 -2.65 12.54 15.56
C GLY A 106 -2.39 11.42 14.54
N PHE A 107 -2.03 10.23 15.01
CA PHE A 107 -1.99 9.00 14.21
C PHE A 107 -3.41 8.45 14.01
N GLY A 108 -3.62 7.73 12.91
CA GLY A 108 -4.91 7.09 12.62
C GLY A 108 -5.27 6.01 13.64
N MET A 109 -6.54 5.61 13.66
CA MET A 109 -7.01 4.46 14.44
C MET A 109 -7.03 3.20 13.58
N LEU A 110 -6.85 2.05 14.20
CA LEU A 110 -7.07 0.76 13.54
C LEU A 110 -8.53 0.33 13.68
N SER A 111 -9.03 -0.38 12.67
CA SER A 111 -10.37 -0.95 12.67
C SER A 111 -10.28 -2.40 12.22
N GLN A 112 -10.41 -3.33 13.16
CA GLN A 112 -10.40 -4.76 12.86
C GLN A 112 -11.56 -5.15 11.94
N ASN A 113 -11.35 -6.12 11.05
CA ASN A 113 -12.33 -6.62 10.07
C ASN A 113 -12.77 -5.61 8.99
N PHE A 114 -12.05 -4.51 8.82
CA PHE A 114 -12.22 -3.58 7.71
C PHE A 114 -10.99 -3.57 6.82
N LEU A 115 -11.19 -3.43 5.51
CA LEU A 115 -10.13 -3.25 4.52
C LEU A 115 -10.25 -1.87 3.88
N GLU A 116 -9.13 -1.16 3.74
CA GLU A 116 -9.07 0.12 3.06
C GLU A 116 -9.24 -0.09 1.54
N MET A 117 -10.28 0.51 0.96
CA MET A 117 -10.54 0.48 -0.48
C MET A 117 -9.75 1.58 -1.19
N SER A 118 -9.39 1.34 -2.45
CA SER A 118 -8.82 2.38 -3.31
C SER A 118 -9.75 3.58 -3.39
N ASN A 119 -9.19 4.78 -3.24
CA ASN A 119 -9.90 6.06 -3.41
C ASN A 119 -10.08 6.46 -4.89
N VAL A 120 -9.80 5.54 -5.83
CA VAL A 120 -9.78 5.79 -7.27
C VAL A 120 -11.13 5.40 -7.89
N GLN A 121 -11.69 6.30 -8.70
CA GLN A 121 -12.95 6.06 -9.40
C GLN A 121 -12.69 5.51 -10.80
N VAL A 122 -13.03 4.24 -11.02
CA VAL A 122 -12.73 3.54 -12.28
C VAL A 122 -13.32 4.24 -13.51
N VAL A 123 -14.52 4.83 -13.38
CA VAL A 123 -15.17 5.55 -14.49
C VAL A 123 -14.38 6.80 -14.89
N GLU A 124 -13.94 7.58 -13.92
CA GLU A 124 -13.16 8.79 -14.15
C GLU A 124 -11.80 8.46 -14.77
N GLU A 125 -11.12 7.42 -14.26
CA GLU A 125 -9.86 6.96 -14.82
C GLU A 125 -9.99 6.44 -16.26
N MET A 126 -11.09 5.75 -16.59
CA MET A 126 -11.37 5.34 -17.96
C MET A 126 -11.58 6.55 -18.89
N VAL A 127 -12.28 7.59 -18.43
CA VAL A 127 -12.45 8.82 -19.21
C VAL A 127 -11.10 9.51 -19.42
N ASN A 128 -10.28 9.62 -18.38
CA ASN A 128 -8.93 10.19 -18.49
C ASN A 128 -8.04 9.39 -19.46
N MET A 129 -8.13 8.06 -19.44
CA MET A 129 -7.44 7.20 -20.41
C MET A 129 -7.94 7.46 -21.84
N ILE A 130 -9.25 7.60 -22.06
CA ILE A 130 -9.81 7.91 -23.38
C ILE A 130 -9.33 9.28 -23.86
N VAL A 131 -9.31 10.29 -23.00
CA VAL A 131 -8.80 11.63 -23.33
C VAL A 131 -7.31 11.56 -23.71
N ALA A 132 -6.50 10.83 -22.94
CA ALA A 132 -5.09 10.62 -23.24
C ALA A 132 -4.89 9.88 -24.58
N GLN A 133 -5.70 8.87 -24.86
CA GLN A 133 -5.69 8.14 -26.14
C GLN A 133 -6.07 9.05 -27.32
N ARG A 134 -7.10 9.91 -27.16
CA ARG A 134 -7.50 10.88 -28.18
C ARG A 134 -6.44 11.94 -28.42
N ALA A 135 -5.79 12.43 -27.36
CA ALA A 135 -4.67 13.35 -27.47
C ALA A 135 -3.50 12.70 -28.25
N TYR A 136 -3.17 11.44 -27.95
CA TYR A 136 -2.16 10.69 -28.69
C TYR A 136 -2.54 10.50 -30.17
N GLU A 137 -3.78 10.12 -30.45
CA GLU A 137 -4.29 9.95 -31.82
C GLU A 137 -4.25 11.26 -32.62
N SER A 138 -4.67 12.37 -32.01
CA SER A 138 -4.61 13.69 -32.62
C SER A 138 -3.16 14.12 -32.90
N ASN A 139 -2.25 13.90 -31.95
CA ASN A 139 -0.82 14.19 -32.12
C ASN A 139 -0.20 13.34 -33.24
N SER A 140 -0.54 12.05 -33.33
CA SER A 140 -0.09 11.17 -34.40
C SER A 140 -0.58 11.63 -35.78
N LYS A 141 -1.85 12.01 -35.90
CA LYS A 141 -2.41 12.56 -37.15
C LYS A 141 -1.76 13.88 -37.55
N ALA A 142 -1.47 14.75 -36.58
CA ALA A 142 -0.77 16.01 -36.86
C ALA A 142 0.66 15.77 -37.36
N ILE A 143 1.37 14.78 -36.81
CA ILE A 143 2.69 14.36 -37.28
C ILE A 143 2.60 13.80 -38.72
N GLN A 144 1.67 12.88 -38.99
CA GLN A 144 1.46 12.32 -40.33
C GLN A 144 1.17 13.41 -41.38
N ALA A 145 0.27 14.34 -41.07
CA ALA A 145 -0.02 15.46 -41.98
C ALA A 145 1.22 16.34 -42.21
N SER A 146 2.07 16.52 -41.19
CA SER A 146 3.33 17.25 -41.32
C SER A 146 4.32 16.50 -42.21
N ASP A 147 4.44 15.18 -42.06
CA ASP A 147 5.30 14.33 -42.89
C ASP A 147 4.85 14.33 -44.37
N ASP A 148 3.53 14.26 -44.63
CA ASP A 148 2.97 14.32 -45.97
C ASP A 148 3.26 15.66 -46.67
N MET A 149 3.17 16.76 -45.91
CA MET A 149 3.55 18.10 -46.40
C MET A 149 5.04 18.19 -46.72
N LEU A 150 5.90 17.64 -45.84
CA LEU A 150 7.35 17.59 -46.06
C LEU A 150 7.72 16.77 -47.30
N GLN A 151 7.08 15.62 -47.51
CA GLN A 151 7.27 14.79 -48.69
C GLN A 151 6.87 15.54 -49.96
N THR A 152 5.74 16.25 -49.94
CA THR A 152 5.26 17.07 -51.06
C THR A 152 6.25 18.20 -51.38
N ALA A 153 6.74 18.91 -50.38
CA ALA A 153 7.74 19.97 -50.55
C ALA A 153 9.07 19.45 -51.13
N ASN A 154 9.52 18.27 -50.72
CA ASN A 154 10.73 17.65 -51.24
C ASN A 154 10.58 17.24 -52.72
N ASN A 155 9.42 16.72 -53.10
CA ASN A 155 9.11 16.36 -54.48
C ASN A 155 9.02 17.58 -55.42
N LEU A 156 8.61 18.75 -54.90
CA LEU A 156 8.59 20.02 -55.65
C LEU A 156 9.99 20.62 -55.88
N ARG A 157 11.00 20.19 -55.12
CA ARG A 157 12.39 20.66 -55.25
C ARG A 157 13.19 19.89 -56.32
N ARG A 158 12.58 18.93 -57.01
CA ARG A 158 13.20 18.16 -58.10
C ARG A 158 12.94 18.78 -59.46
#